data_AF-A0A9C9JLC3-F1
#
_entry.id   AF-A0A9C9JLC3-F1
#
_cell.length_a   1.000
_cell.length_b   1.000
_cell.length_c   1.000
_cell.angle_alpha   90.00
_cell.angle_beta   90.00
_cell.angle_gamma   90.00
#
_symmetry.space_group_name_H-M   'P 1'
#
loop_
_entity.id
_entity.type
_entity.pdbx_description
1 polymer ?
#
loop_
_entity_poly.entity_id
_entity_poly.type
_entity_poly.pdbx_seq_one_letter_code
_entity_poly.pdbx_strand_id
1 'polypeptide(L)'
;GKRFDARRAYAAGLVSRVVAPGELDGAVDEEVAECLQAGPLAASATKRLLHDLDPPDAPEVVEQTAQLIAQLRSSPEGQEGLAAFLDKREPEWRA
;
A
#
# COMPACT_ATOMS: atom_id res chain seq x y z
N GLY A 1 19.14 5.54 -25.30
CA GLY A 1 19.44 4.92 -23.99
C GLY A 1 19.86 3.47 -24.15
N LYS A 2 20.60 2.91 -23.18
CA LYS A 2 21.03 1.49 -23.17
C LYS A 2 19.92 0.61 -22.58
N ARG A 3 19.63 -0.53 -23.23
CA ARG A 3 18.70 -1.55 -22.72
C ARG A 3 19.33 -2.34 -21.57
N PHE A 4 18.52 -2.75 -20.60
CA PHE A 4 18.91 -3.60 -19.48
C PHE A 4 17.81 -4.63 -19.20
N ASP A 5 18.15 -5.70 -18.48
CA ASP A 5 17.22 -6.79 -18.19
C ASP A 5 16.40 -6.56 -16.90
N ALA A 6 15.38 -7.40 -16.69
CA ALA A 6 14.52 -7.31 -15.51
C ALA A 6 15.29 -7.48 -14.20
N ARG A 7 16.35 -8.31 -14.18
CA ARG A 7 17.20 -8.50 -12.99
C ARG A 7 17.90 -7.21 -12.59
N ARG A 8 18.43 -6.46 -13.57
CA ARG A 8 19.02 -5.15 -13.31
C ARG A 8 17.97 -4.10 -12.95
N ALA A 9 16.76 -4.17 -13.50
CA ALA A 9 15.64 -3.31 -13.10
C ALA A 9 15.30 -3.51 -11.61
N TYR A 10 15.21 -4.76 -11.17
CA TYR A 10 14.93 -5.13 -9.78
C TYR A 10 16.03 -4.65 -8.83
N ALA A 11 17.30 -4.91 -9.18
CA ALA A 11 18.44 -4.44 -8.39
C ALA A 11 18.53 -2.91 -8.29
N ALA A 12 17.97 -2.19 -9.25
CA ALA A 12 17.89 -0.72 -9.26
C ALA A 12 16.64 -0.18 -8.54
N GLY A 13 15.75 -1.04 -8.02
CA GLY A 13 14.50 -0.63 -7.37
C GLY A 13 13.41 -0.12 -8.33
N LEU A 14 13.53 -0.40 -9.62
CA LEU A 14 12.55 0.05 -10.64
C LEU A 14 11.34 -0.87 -10.77
N VAL A 15 11.50 -2.13 -10.38
CA VAL A 15 10.42 -3.13 -10.36
C VAL A 15 10.48 -3.90 -9.04
N SER A 16 9.32 -4.28 -8.53
CA SER A 16 9.19 -4.92 -7.21
C SER A 16 9.36 -6.44 -7.25
N ARG A 17 9.21 -7.07 -8.41
CA ARG A 17 9.25 -8.53 -8.57
C ARG A 17 9.68 -8.92 -9.99
N VAL A 18 10.36 -10.06 -10.13
CA VAL A 18 10.75 -10.67 -11.41
C VAL A 18 10.38 -12.14 -11.38
N VAL A 19 9.66 -12.61 -12.40
CA VAL A 19 9.16 -13.99 -12.52
C VAL A 19 9.60 -14.63 -13.84
N ALA A 20 9.39 -15.94 -13.99
CA ALA A 20 9.71 -16.61 -15.24
C ALA A 20 8.76 -16.19 -16.38
N PRO A 21 9.15 -16.36 -17.66
CA PRO A 21 8.26 -16.12 -18.78
C PRO A 21 6.98 -16.95 -18.66
N GLY A 22 5.82 -16.30 -18.79
CA GLY A 22 4.51 -16.95 -18.67
C GLY A 22 3.89 -16.91 -17.26
N GLU A 23 4.64 -16.48 -16.23
CA GLU A 23 4.14 -16.39 -14.84
C GLU A 23 3.69 -14.97 -14.46
N LEU A 24 3.80 -14.00 -15.38
CA LEU A 24 3.54 -12.59 -15.08
C LEU A 24 2.10 -12.34 -14.64
N ASP A 25 1.12 -12.91 -15.36
CA ASP A 25 -0.30 -12.68 -15.06
C ASP A 25 -0.66 -13.21 -13.67
N GLY A 26 -0.22 -14.43 -13.33
CA GLY A 26 -0.43 -15.00 -12.00
C GLY A 26 0.24 -14.19 -10.89
N ALA A 27 1.45 -13.68 -11.12
CA ALA A 27 2.12 -12.80 -10.17
C ALA A 27 1.39 -11.47 -10.00
N VAL A 28 0.82 -10.91 -11.06
CA VAL A 28 -0.01 -9.68 -10.97
C VAL A 28 -1.28 -9.95 -10.18
N ASP A 29 -1.96 -11.07 -10.42
CA ASP A 29 -3.17 -11.44 -9.71
C ASP A 29 -2.90 -11.62 -8.20
N GLU A 30 -1.77 -12.21 -7.83
CA GLU A 30 -1.32 -12.31 -6.43
C GLU A 30 -1.16 -10.92 -5.78
N GLU A 31 -0.43 -10.00 -6.42
CA GLU A 31 -0.20 -8.65 -5.89
C GLU A 31 -1.50 -7.84 -5.79
N VAL A 32 -2.40 -7.99 -6.76
CA VAL A 32 -3.72 -7.34 -6.72
C VAL A 32 -4.56 -7.92 -5.59
N ALA A 33 -4.59 -9.24 -5.43
CA ALA A 33 -5.31 -9.90 -4.35
C ALA A 33 -4.83 -9.44 -2.97
N GLU A 34 -3.51 -9.28 -2.78
CA GLU A 34 -2.92 -8.72 -1.57
C GLU A 34 -3.31 -7.25 -1.36
N CYS A 35 -3.23 -6.42 -2.40
CA CYS A 35 -3.62 -5.01 -2.32
C CYS A 35 -5.10 -4.83 -1.94
N LEU A 36 -5.98 -5.70 -2.46
CA LEU A 36 -7.42 -5.70 -2.18
C LEU A 36 -7.76 -6.16 -0.74
N GLN A 37 -6.78 -6.70 -0.01
CA GLN A 37 -6.95 -6.95 1.42
C GLN A 37 -6.98 -5.63 2.24
N ALA A 38 -6.36 -4.56 1.76
CA ALA A 38 -6.31 -3.30 2.50
C ALA A 38 -7.67 -2.57 2.52
N GLY A 39 -7.91 -1.78 3.57
CA GLY A 39 -9.04 -0.84 3.58
C GLY A 39 -8.88 0.17 2.44
N PRO A 40 -9.88 0.35 1.57
CA PRO A 40 -9.74 1.17 0.36
C PRO A 40 -9.43 2.64 0.65
N LEU A 41 -10.02 3.22 1.71
CA LEU A 41 -9.75 4.61 2.10
C LEU A 41 -8.32 4.75 2.63
N ALA A 42 -7.90 3.85 3.51
CA ALA A 42 -6.54 3.83 4.05
C ALA A 42 -5.49 3.67 2.94
N ALA A 43 -5.67 2.70 2.04
CA ALA A 43 -4.73 2.45 0.93
C ALA A 43 -4.61 3.67 -0.01
N SER A 44 -5.75 4.28 -0.37
CA SER A 44 -5.77 5.49 -1.20
C SER A 44 -5.09 6.67 -0.51
N ALA A 45 -5.36 6.88 0.78
CA ALA A 45 -4.79 7.99 1.54
C ALA A 45 -3.28 7.82 1.74
N THR A 46 -2.80 6.61 2.05
CA THR A 46 -1.36 6.32 2.13
C THR A 46 -0.67 6.55 0.80
N LYS A 47 -1.25 6.10 -0.31
CA LYS A 47 -0.67 6.31 -1.64
C LYS A 47 -0.56 7.79 -2.00
N ARG A 48 -1.58 8.60 -1.65
CA ARG A 48 -1.55 10.05 -1.84
C ARG A 48 -0.48 10.70 -0.96
N LEU A 49 -0.45 10.35 0.33
CA LEU A 49 0.56 10.86 1.26
C LEU A 49 1.96 10.66 0.69
N LEU A 50 2.31 9.43 0.29
CA LEU A 50 3.63 9.12 -0.27
C LEU A 50 4.00 9.93 -1.52
N HIS A 51 3.02 10.35 -2.31
CA HIS A 51 3.26 11.19 -3.48
C HIS A 51 3.52 12.66 -3.12
N ASP A 52 2.98 13.11 -1.98
CA ASP A 52 3.02 14.50 -1.55
C ASP A 52 4.16 14.79 -0.55
N LEU A 53 4.89 13.76 -0.10
CA LEU A 53 6.04 13.92 0.82
C LEU A 53 7.25 14.53 0.10
N ASP A 54 7.66 15.75 0.48
CA ASP A 54 9.00 16.29 0.18
C ASP A 54 9.38 17.47 1.11
N PRO A 55 10.49 17.43 1.89
CA PRO A 55 11.25 16.24 2.30
C PRO A 55 10.53 15.48 3.44
N PRO A 56 10.66 14.15 3.51
CA PRO A 56 9.86 13.29 4.39
C PRO A 56 10.07 13.56 5.89
N ASP A 57 11.21 14.12 6.27
CA ASP A 57 11.60 14.35 7.67
C ASP A 57 11.32 15.77 8.16
N ALA A 58 10.68 16.62 7.34
CA ALA A 58 10.29 17.95 7.78
C ALA A 58 9.29 17.83 8.96
N PRO A 59 9.46 18.60 10.06
CA PRO A 59 8.55 18.52 11.21
C PRO A 59 7.06 18.70 10.85
N GLU A 60 6.78 19.55 9.87
CA GLU A 60 5.42 19.75 9.35
C GLU A 60 4.86 18.49 8.67
N VAL A 61 5.69 17.78 7.90
CA VAL A 61 5.31 16.54 7.22
C VAL A 61 5.01 15.43 8.23
N VAL A 62 5.80 15.34 9.30
CA VAL A 62 5.56 14.40 10.40
C VAL A 62 4.22 14.70 11.08
N GLU A 63 3.94 15.97 11.39
CA GLU A 63 2.69 16.39 12.01
C GLU A 63 1.48 16.11 11.11
N GLN A 64 1.55 16.48 9.82
CA GLN A 64 0.50 16.19 8.84
C GLN A 64 0.24 14.68 8.71
N THR A 65 1.30 13.88 8.69
CA THR A 65 1.21 12.41 8.65
C THR A 65 0.51 11.86 9.90
N ALA A 66 0.89 12.34 11.08
CA ALA A 66 0.28 11.93 12.34
C ALA A 66 -1.21 12.28 12.40
N GLN A 67 -1.58 13.49 11.96
CA GLN A 67 -2.98 13.93 11.87
C GLN A 67 -3.79 13.06 10.89
N LEU A 68 -3.23 12.76 9.72
CA LEU A 68 -3.89 11.89 8.74
C LEU A 68 -4.13 10.48 9.31
N ILE A 69 -3.12 9.90 9.97
CA ILE A 69 -3.24 8.59 10.62
C ILE A 69 -4.34 8.59 11.69
N ALA A 70 -4.39 9.63 12.54
CA ALA A 70 -5.41 9.77 13.58
C ALA A 70 -6.83 9.91 13.00
N GLN A 71 -6.98 10.66 11.91
CA GLN A 71 -8.25 10.82 11.20
C GLN A 71 -8.70 9.50 10.57
N LEU A 72 -7.82 8.81 9.84
CA LEU A 72 -8.15 7.52 9.23
C LEU A 72 -8.49 6.46 10.30
N ARG A 73 -7.77 6.46 11.43
CA ARG A 73 -8.03 5.53 12.55
C ARG A 73 -9.40 5.74 13.20
N SER A 74 -9.86 6.98 13.30
CA SER A 74 -11.17 7.31 13.89
C SER A 74 -12.33 7.24 12.88
N SER A 75 -12.04 7.02 11.60
CA SER A 75 -13.06 6.83 10.55
C SER A 75 -13.85 5.52 10.72
N PRO A 76 -15.03 5.39 10.07
CA PRO A 76 -15.79 4.14 10.07
C PRO A 76 -14.97 2.92 9.61
N GLU A 77 -14.19 3.06 8.52
CA GLU A 77 -13.29 2.00 8.03
C GLU A 77 -12.22 1.64 9.07
N GLY A 78 -11.63 2.65 9.72
CA GLY A 78 -10.63 2.42 10.76
C GLY A 78 -11.18 1.71 12.01
N GLN A 79 -12.39 2.07 12.42
CA GLN A 79 -13.08 1.42 13.55
C GLN A 79 -13.48 -0.02 13.21
N GLU A 80 -14.03 -0.24 12.01
CA GLU A 80 -14.40 -1.57 11.53
C GLU A 80 -13.18 -2.49 11.43
N GLY A 81 -12.05 -2.01 10.90
CA GLY A 81 -10.82 -2.80 10.83
C GLY A 81 -10.28 -3.21 12.19
N LEU A 82 -10.32 -2.30 13.16
CA LEU A 82 -9.91 -2.60 14.53
C LEU A 82 -10.86 -3.61 15.18
N ALA A 83 -12.16 -3.45 15.02
CA ALA A 83 -13.16 -4.37 15.55
C ALA A 83 -13.01 -5.76 14.93
N ALA A 84 -12.92 -5.86 13.60
CA ALA A 84 -12.74 -7.12 12.88
C ALA A 84 -11.48 -7.87 13.34
N PHE A 85 -10.37 -7.15 13.53
CA PHE A 85 -9.13 -7.73 14.05
C PHE A 85 -9.29 -8.29 15.47
N LEU A 86 -9.92 -7.53 16.37
CA LEU A 86 -10.16 -7.95 17.76
C LEU A 86 -11.13 -9.14 17.85
N ASP A 87 -12.16 -9.14 17.00
CA ASP A 87 -13.18 -10.19 16.91
C ASP A 87 -12.72 -11.41 16.10
N LYS A 88 -11.51 -11.37 15.50
CA LYS A 88 -10.95 -12.42 14.64
C LYS A 88 -11.86 -12.80 13.46
N ARG A 89 -12.48 -11.79 12.86
CA ARG A 89 -13.31 -11.92 11.66
C ARG A 89 -12.71 -11.11 10.52
N GLU A 90 -13.19 -11.35 9.31
CA GLU A 90 -12.87 -10.48 8.19
C GLU A 90 -13.58 -9.13 8.33
N PRO A 91 -12.92 -8.03 7.92
CA PRO A 91 -13.55 -6.71 7.90
C PRO A 91 -14.56 -6.63 6.76
N GLU A 92 -15.61 -5.82 6.93
CA GLU A 92 -16.73 -5.75 5.99
C GLU A 92 -16.35 -5.39 4.54
N TRP A 93 -15.28 -4.64 4.32
CA TRP A 93 -14.84 -4.31 2.94
C TRP A 93 -14.23 -5.49 2.18
N ARG A 94 -14.04 -6.64 2.85
CA ARG A 94 -13.62 -7.91 2.22
C ARG A 94 -14.77 -8.92 2.08
N ALA A 95 -15.94 -8.62 2.64
CA ALA A 95 -17.10 -9.51 2.64
C ALA A 95 -17.82 -9.55 1.28
#